data_AF-A0A6L6J0M9-F1
#
_entry.id   AF-A0A6L6J0M9-F1
#
_cell.length_a   1.000
_cell.length_b   1.000
_cell.length_c   1.000
_cell.angle_alpha   90.00
_cell.angle_beta   90.00
_cell.angle_gamma   90.00
#
_symmetry.space_group_name_H-M   'P 1'
#
loop_
_entity.id
_entity.type
_entity.pdbx_description
1 polymer ?
#
loop_
_entity_poly.entity_id
_entity_poly.type
_entity_poly.pdbx_seq_one_letter_code
_entity_poly.pdbx_strand_id
1 'polypeptide(L)' 'MAQQELKKEMPHTKNPDMIAFTVGRITLQLMQSGVEVSTEQIHWRLADIVRNGHQGGVTPEMAKGALLALGDLQSAQRRS' A
#
# COMPACT_ATOMS: atom_id res chain seq x y z
N MET A 1 5.31 26.71 18.20
CA MET A 1 5.14 25.28 18.55
C MET A 1 4.90 24.52 17.25
N ALA A 2 5.89 24.43 16.36
CA ALA A 2 6.74 23.25 16.18
C ALA A 2 5.87 21.96 16.18
N GLN A 3 5.16 21.63 15.10
CA GLN A 3 5.62 20.75 14.00
C GLN A 3 6.48 19.51 14.40
N GLN A 4 6.49 19.16 15.68
CA GLN A 4 7.29 18.07 16.27
C GLN A 4 6.48 16.83 16.62
N GLU A 5 5.35 16.61 15.96
CA GLU A 5 4.80 15.26 15.86
C GLU A 5 5.22 14.68 14.53
N LEU A 6 6.53 14.40 14.43
CA LEU A 6 7.01 13.36 13.55
C LEU A 6 6.09 12.16 13.80
N LYS A 7 5.27 11.87 12.78
CA LYS A 7 4.61 10.59 12.56
C LYS A 7 5.54 9.50 13.06
N LYS A 8 5.33 9.07 14.29
CA LYS A 8 5.95 7.89 14.88
C LYS A 8 5.68 6.81 13.85
N GLU A 9 6.70 6.38 13.11
CA GLU A 9 6.54 5.36 12.08
C GLU A 9 5.78 4.22 12.73
N MET A 10 4.49 4.06 12.41
CA MET A 10 3.63 3.16 13.17
C MET A 10 4.09 1.75 12.83
N PRO A 11 4.77 1.02 13.74
CA PRO A 11 5.43 -0.24 13.41
C PRO A 11 4.41 -1.33 13.02
N HIS A 12 3.15 -1.14 13.40
CA HIS A 12 2.06 -2.08 13.15
C HIS A 12 1.69 -2.22 11.68
N THR A 13 1.90 -1.21 10.83
CA THR A 13 1.61 -1.33 9.38
C THR A 13 2.71 -2.04 8.60
N LYS A 14 3.84 -2.34 9.25
CA LYS A 14 4.99 -3.07 8.69
C LYS A 14 5.05 -4.52 9.21
N ASN A 15 4.07 -4.99 9.99
CA ASN A 15 4.05 -6.39 10.44
C ASN A 15 3.54 -7.32 9.32
N PRO A 16 3.96 -8.60 9.28
CA PRO A 16 3.58 -9.53 8.22
C PRO A 16 2.07 -9.69 8.05
N ASP A 17 1.31 -9.68 9.15
CA ASP A 17 -0.14 -9.86 9.13
C ASP A 17 -0.86 -8.70 8.44
N MET A 18 -0.48 -7.46 8.73
CA MET A 18 -1.04 -6.28 8.08
C MET A 18 -0.62 -6.18 6.62
N ILE A 19 0.60 -6.61 6.28
CA ILE A 19 1.05 -6.69 4.89
C ILE A 19 0.19 -7.71 4.13
N ALA A 20 0.04 -8.91 4.67
CA ALA A 20 -0.77 -9.97 4.07
C ALA A 20 -2.24 -9.55 3.93
N PHE A 21 -2.82 -8.94 4.97
CA PHE A 21 -4.17 -8.38 4.92
C PHE A 21 -4.31 -7.33 3.81
N THR A 22 -3.36 -6.40 3.73
CA THR A 22 -3.38 -5.33 2.73
C THR A 22 -3.32 -5.89 1.31
N VAL A 23 -2.38 -6.80 1.03
CA VAL A 23 -2.26 -7.44 -0.29
C VAL A 23 -3.49 -8.28 -0.61
N GLY A 24 -4.02 -9.04 0.35
CA GLY A 24 -5.23 -9.84 0.18
C GLY A 24 -6.46 -8.99 -0.14
N ARG A 25 -6.62 -7.83 0.51
CA ARG A 25 -7.69 -6.88 0.21
C ARG A 25 -7.61 -6.33 -1.21
N ILE A 26 -6.43 -5.91 -1.64
CA ILE A 26 -6.22 -5.40 -3.01
C ILE A 26 -6.51 -6.49 -4.04
N THR A 27 -6.00 -7.70 -3.79
CA THR A 27 -6.23 -8.86 -4.65
C THR A 27 -7.72 -9.14 -4.82
N LEU A 28 -8.47 -9.16 -3.70
CA LEU A 28 -9.92 -9.36 -3.72
C LEU A 28 -10.63 -8.25 -4.50
N GLN A 29 -10.21 -6.99 -4.35
CA GLN A 29 -10.79 -5.87 -5.10
C GLN A 29 -10.54 -5.98 -6.62
N LEU A 30 -9.35 -6.42 -7.03
CA LEU A 30 -9.04 -6.65 -8.44
C LEU A 30 -9.94 -7.73 -9.02
N MET A 31 -10.08 -8.87 -8.31
CA MET A 31 -11.00 -9.95 -8.69
C MET A 31 -12.45 -9.48 -8.82
N GLN A 32 -12.95 -8.71 -7.84
CA GLN A 32 -14.31 -8.16 -7.85
C GLN A 32 -14.54 -7.17 -9.00
N SER A 33 -13.49 -6.49 -9.44
CA SER A 33 -13.55 -5.51 -10.54
C SER A 33 -13.37 -6.17 -11.91
N GLY A 34 -13.19 -7.50 -11.97
CA GLY A 34 -12.89 -8.21 -13.22
C GLY A 34 -11.51 -7.88 -13.80
N VAL A 35 -10.61 -7.29 -13.00
CA VAL A 35 -9.24 -6.97 -13.41
C VAL A 35 -8.35 -8.17 -13.12
N GLU A 36 -7.42 -8.45 -14.03
CA GLU A 36 -6.41 -9.49 -13.85
C GLU A 36 -5.64 -9.27 -12.54
N VAL A 37 -5.45 -10.36 -11.79
CA VAL A 37 -4.62 -10.35 -10.57
C VAL A 37 -3.19 -10.68 -10.97
N SER A 38 -2.38 -9.64 -11.13
CA SER A 38 -0.94 -9.76 -11.35
C SER A 38 -0.16 -8.91 -10.36
N THR A 39 1.12 -9.23 -10.16
CA THR A 39 2.02 -8.44 -9.31
C THR A 39 2.05 -6.97 -9.73
N GLU A 40 2.06 -6.70 -11.04
CA GLU A 40 2.04 -5.35 -11.59
C GLU A 40 0.76 -4.60 -11.20
N GLN A 41 -0.40 -5.24 -11.32
CA GLN A 41 -1.69 -4.62 -10.96
C GLN A 41 -1.79 -4.37 -9.46
N ILE A 42 -1.30 -5.30 -8.63
CA ILE A 42 -1.24 -5.12 -7.17
C ILE A 42 -0.35 -3.92 -6.82
N HIS A 43 0.85 -3.82 -7.43
CA HIS A 43 1.75 -2.70 -7.20
C HIS A 43 1.16 -1.37 -7.66
N TRP A 44 0.56 -1.35 -8.85
CA TRP A 44 -0.10 -0.17 -9.39
C TRP A 44 -1.21 0.31 -8.44
N ARG A 45 -2.05 -0.60 -7.95
CA ARG A 45 -3.17 -0.27 -7.06
C ARG A 45 -2.70 0.22 -5.69
N LEU A 46 -1.66 -0.40 -5.13
CA LEU A 46 -1.05 0.08 -3.89
C LEU A 46 -0.46 1.49 -4.08
N ALA A 47 0.24 1.75 -5.19
CA ALA A 47 0.78 3.07 -5.50
C ALA A 47 -0.31 4.12 -5.78
N ASP A 48 -1.44 3.71 -6.38
CA ASP A 48 -2.64 4.54 -6.53
C ASP A 48 -3.17 4.99 -5.17
N ILE A 49 -3.33 4.08 -4.22
CA ILE A 49 -3.81 4.39 -2.85
C ILE A 49 -2.84 5.33 -2.11
N VAL A 50 -1.53 5.15 -2.29
CA VAL A 50 -0.54 6.05 -1.70
C VAL A 50 -0.69 7.49 -2.19
N ARG A 51 -1.08 7.68 -3.46
CA ARG A 51 -1.21 9.01 -4.09
C ARG A 51 -2.60 9.62 -3.91
N ASN A 52 -3.64 8.81 -4.10
CA ASN A 52 -5.03 9.25 -4.23
C ASN A 52 -5.86 9.03 -2.95
N GLY A 53 -5.26 8.44 -1.92
CA GLY A 53 -5.87 8.28 -0.61
C GLY A 53 -6.55 6.91 -0.42
N HIS A 54 -7.43 6.85 0.59
CA HIS A 54 -8.02 5.61 1.08
C HIS A 54 -8.92 4.93 0.04
N GLN A 55 -8.74 3.63 -0.18
CA GLN A 55 -9.65 2.82 -0.99
C GLN A 55 -9.84 1.43 -0.37
N GLY A 56 -11.08 0.94 -0.34
CA GLY A 56 -11.35 -0.46 0.02
C GLY A 56 -10.98 -0.87 1.45
N GLY A 57 -10.85 0.09 2.37
CA GLY A 57 -10.37 -0.16 3.73
C GLY A 57 -8.85 -0.28 3.85
N VAL A 58 -8.10 0.06 2.79
CA VAL A 58 -6.64 0.17 2.82
C VAL A 58 -6.27 1.65 2.90
N THR A 59 -5.49 2.00 3.93
CA THR A 59 -4.96 3.36 4.10
C THR A 59 -3.67 3.57 3.30
N PRO A 60 -3.28 4.83 3.00
CA PRO A 60 -1.99 5.12 2.37
C PRO A 60 -0.79 4.53 3.15
N GLU A 61 -0.85 4.48 4.47
CA GLU A 61 0.20 3.92 5.33
C GLU A 61 0.30 2.41 5.19
N MET A 62 -0.83 1.71 5.13
CA MET A 62 -0.89 0.27 4.87
C MET A 62 -0.31 -0.04 3.49
N ALA A 63 -0.70 0.74 2.48
CA ALA A 63 -0.20 0.58 1.11
C ALA A 63 1.31 0.81 1.02
N LYS A 64 1.85 1.82 1.72
CA LYS A 64 3.31 2.02 1.84
C LYS A 64 4.02 0.85 2.51
N GLY A 65 3.44 0.31 3.59
CA GLY A 65 3.98 -0.86 4.29
C GLY A 65 4.07 -2.09 3.37
N ALA A 66 3.01 -2.34 2.60
CA ALA A 66 2.98 -3.42 1.63
C ALA A 66 4.00 -3.22 0.49
N LEU A 67 4.09 -2.01 -0.10
CA LEU A 67 5.08 -1.71 -1.15
C LEU A 67 6.52 -1.85 -0.67
N LEU A 68 6.80 -1.45 0.57
CA LEU A 68 8.11 -1.65 1.21
C LEU A 68 8.45 -3.14 1.32
N ALA A 69 7.50 -3.95 1.80
CA ALA A 69 7.70 -5.37 2.02
C ALA A 69 7.83 -6.18 0.71
N LEU A 70 7.16 -5.74 -0.35
CA LEU A 70 7.28 -6.32 -1.69
C LEU A 70 8.59 -5.91 -2.39
N GLY A 71 9.42 -5.07 -1.77
CA GLY A 71 10.72 -4.67 -2.28
C GLY A 71 10.68 -3.56 -3.34
N ASP A 72 9.52 -2.94 -3.56
CA ASP A 72 9.26 -2.13 -4.75
C ASP A 72 9.04 -0.62 -4.49
N LEU A 73 9.34 -0.15 -3.26
CA LEU A 73 9.17 1.26 -2.93
C LEU A 73 10.04 2.19 -3.81
N GLN A 74 11.23 1.73 -4.22
CA GLN A 74 12.11 2.50 -5.11
C GLN A 74 11.58 2.58 -6.54
N SER A 75 10.86 1.56 -6.99
CA SER A 75 10.24 1.46 -8.32
C SER A 75 9.04 2.41 -8.43
N ALA A 76 8.29 2.59 -7.35
CA ALA A 76 7.14 3.49 -7.27
C ALA A 76 7.52 4.98 -7.22
N GLN A 77 8.68 5.33 -6.65
CA GLN A 77 9.17 6.73 -6.59
C GLN A 77 9.90 7.19 -7.86
N ARG A 78 10.50 6.30 -8.67
CA ARG A 78 11.27 6.68 -9.87
C ARG A 78 10.43 6.96 -11.12
N ARG A 79 9.12 6.67 -11.10
CA ARG A 79 8.21 6.97 -12.21
C ARG A 79 7.52 8.34 -12.08
N SER A 80 8.01 9.23 -11.21
CA SER A 80 7.60 10.64 -11.10
C SER A 80 8.54 11.55 -11.87
#